data_AF-A0A072U5R6-F1
#
_entry.id   AF-A0A072U5R6-F1
#
_cell.length_a   1.000
_cell.length_b   1.000
_cell.length_c   1.000
_cell.angle_alpha   90.00
_cell.angle_beta   90.00
_cell.angle_gamma   90.00
#
_symmetry.space_group_name_H-M   'P 1'
#
loop_
_entity.id
_entity.type
_entity.pdbx_description
1 polymer ?
#
loop_
_entity_poly.entity_id
_entity_poly.type
_entity_poly.pdbx_seq_one_letter_code
_entity_poly.pdbx_strand_id
1 'polypeptide(L)' 'MSQFHSDLDHEGIDCTFKVVTIGDSGVGKSQLLNRFDRNEFHLKSKATVGIEFLTKIVLMYQTQSYPF' A
#
# COMPACT_ATOMS: atom_id res chain seq x y z
N MET A 1 18.71 12.27 8.50
CA MET A 1 17.43 11.89 7.85
C MET A 1 17.57 11.84 6.33
N SER A 2 18.67 11.27 5.82
CA SER A 2 18.93 11.10 4.38
C SER A 2 19.38 9.67 4.02
N GLN A 3 19.34 8.73 4.97
CA GLN A 3 19.87 7.37 4.78
C GLN A 3 18.80 6.32 4.45
N PHE A 4 17.52 6.68 4.33
CA PHE A 4 16.47 5.72 3.95
C PHE A 4 16.24 5.60 2.44
N HIS A 5 17.02 6.29 1.61
CA HIS A 5 16.85 6.24 0.15
C HIS A 5 17.94 5.47 -0.60
N SER A 6 19.08 5.15 0.03
CA SER A 6 20.25 4.58 -0.67
C SER A 6 20.39 3.06 -0.62
N ASP A 7 19.61 2.37 0.21
CA ASP A 7 19.83 0.93 0.47
C ASP A 7 18.92 0.01 -0.36
N LEU A 8 18.02 0.57 -1.16
CA LEU A 8 17.14 -0.19 -2.07
C LEU A 8 17.74 -0.36 -3.48
N ASP A 9 18.88 0.27 -3.74
CA ASP A 9 19.49 0.27 -5.07
C ASP A 9 20.34 -0.98 -5.35
N HIS A 10 20.49 -1.91 -4.39
CA HIS A 10 21.30 -3.12 -4.61
C HIS A 10 20.75 -4.49 -4.15
N GLU A 11 19.51 -4.57 -3.65
CA GLU A 11 18.72 -5.81 -3.69
C GLU A 11 17.39 -5.48 -4.37
N GLY A 12 17.33 -5.78 -5.67
CA GLY A 12 16.31 -5.27 -6.59
C GLY A 12 14.88 -5.64 -6.16
N ILE A 13 13.97 -4.70 -6.36
CA ILE A 13 12.52 -4.96 -6.26
C ILE A 13 12.19 -6.16 -7.17
N ASP A 14 11.89 -7.31 -6.57
CA ASP A 14 11.59 -8.54 -7.30
C ASP A 14 10.35 -8.38 -8.18
N CYS A 15 9.34 -7.66 -7.68
CA CYS A 15 8.03 -7.50 -8.30
C CYS A 15 7.47 -6.09 -8.10
N THR A 16 6.92 -5.51 -9.18
CA THR A 16 6.14 -4.26 -9.11
C THR A 16 4.68 -4.53 -9.46
N PHE A 17 3.77 -4.14 -8.57
CA PHE A 17 2.33 -4.29 -8.76
C PHE A 17 1.66 -2.93 -8.95
N LYS A 18 0.77 -2.83 -9.94
CA LYS A 18 -0.15 -1.68 -10.11
C LYS A 18 -1.55 -2.12 -9.67
N VAL A 19 -2.05 -1.50 -8.59
CA VAL A 19 -3.34 -1.84 -8.01
C VAL A 19 -4.30 -0.65 -8.19
N VAL A 20 -5.51 -0.93 -8.66
CA VAL A 20 -6.59 0.07 -8.78
C VAL A 20 -7.77 -0.39 -7.93
N THR A 21 -8.18 0.43 -6.96
CA THR A 21 -9.35 0.16 -6.11
C THR A 21 -10.57 0.89 -6.67
N ILE A 22 -11.62 0.13 -7.01
CA ILE A 22 -12.88 0.65 -7.57
C ILE A 22 -14.06 0.38 -6.63
N GLY A 23 -15.15 1.13 -6.79
CA GLY A 23 -16.39 1.00 -6.02
C GLY A 23 -17.11 2.33 -5.81
N ASP A 24 -18.34 2.28 -5.31
CA ASP A 24 -19.20 3.46 -5.12
C ASP A 24 -18.60 4.51 -4.16
N SER A 25 -19.15 5.72 -4.21
CA SER A 25 -18.77 6.77 -3.28
C SER A 25 -19.09 6.37 -1.83
N GLY A 26 -18.21 6.69 -0.89
CA GLY A 26 -18.43 6.44 0.55
C GLY A 26 -18.16 5.01 1.04
N VAL A 27 -17.86 4.03 0.18
CA VAL A 27 -17.60 2.63 0.60
C VAL A 27 -16.27 2.40 1.34
N GLY A 28 -15.47 3.46 1.56
CA GLY A 28 -14.25 3.38 2.38
C GLY A 28 -12.95 3.05 1.62
N LYS A 29 -12.91 3.14 0.29
CA LYS A 29 -11.69 2.88 -0.52
C LYS A 29 -10.45 3.60 0.01
N SER A 30 -10.55 4.91 0.27
CA SER A 30 -9.46 5.73 0.79
C SER A 30 -9.07 5.34 2.22
N GLN A 31 -10.03 4.88 3.03
CA GLN A 31 -9.74 4.37 4.38
C GLN A 31 -8.95 3.06 4.33
N LEU A 32 -9.24 2.19 3.37
CA LEU A 32 -8.46 0.98 3.14
C LEU A 32 -7.03 1.31 2.73
N LEU A 33 -6.84 2.26 1.80
CA LEU A 33 -5.51 2.72 1.40
C LEU A 33 -4.73 3.35 2.57
N ASN A 34 -5.38 4.19 3.38
CA ASN A 34 -4.76 4.78 4.57
C ASN A 34 -4.37 3.74 5.63
N ARG A 35 -5.22 2.73 5.84
CA ARG A 35 -4.90 1.63 6.74
C ARG A 35 -3.74 0.80 6.20
N PHE A 36 -3.74 0.50 4.90
CA PHE A 36 -2.67 -0.27 4.27
C PHE A 36 -1.33 0.47 4.33
N ASP A 37 -1.30 1.78 4.03
CA ASP A 37 -0.07 2.56 3.94
C ASP A 37 0.44 3.01 5.31
N ARG A 38 -0.43 3.65 6.09
CA ARG A 38 -0.10 4.41 7.30
C ARG A 38 -0.62 3.77 8.59
N ASN A 39 -1.38 2.69 8.47
CA ASN A 39 -2.11 2.08 9.57
C ASN A 39 -3.14 3.02 10.25
N GLU A 40 -3.67 4.00 9.51
CA GLU A 40 -4.62 4.98 10.02
C GLU A 40 -6.08 4.67 9.65
N PHE A 41 -7.02 5.16 10.47
CA PHE A 41 -8.44 5.16 10.14
C PHE A 41 -9.11 6.43 10.67
N HIS A 42 -9.83 7.11 9.80
CA HIS A 42 -10.48 8.40 10.07
C HIS A 42 -12.00 8.25 9.97
N LEU A 43 -12.67 8.23 11.13
CA LEU A 43 -14.12 8.05 11.21
C LEU A 43 -14.91 9.16 10.46
N LYS A 44 -14.37 10.38 10.44
CA LYS A 44 -14.91 11.53 9.71
C LYS A 44 -14.04 11.84 8.48
N SER A 45 -14.01 10.90 7.54
CA SER A 45 -13.27 11.11 6.30
C SER A 45 -14.07 11.92 5.27
N LYS A 46 -13.38 12.81 4.56
CA LYS A 46 -13.95 13.51 3.41
C LYS A 46 -13.93 12.58 2.20
N ALA A 47 -14.88 12.77 1.28
CA ALA A 47 -14.86 12.06 0.01
C ALA A 47 -13.57 12.41 -0.77
N THR A 48 -12.93 11.40 -1.35
CA THR A 48 -11.82 11.64 -2.29
C THR A 48 -12.35 12.32 -3.53
N VAL A 49 -11.73 13.42 -3.92
CA VAL A 49 -12.04 14.12 -5.16
C VAL A 49 -11.09 13.60 -6.24
N GLY A 50 -11.63 12.97 -7.29
CA GLY A 50 -10.83 12.41 -8.37
C GLY A 50 -10.16 11.10 -7.98
N ILE A 51 -8.83 11.08 -7.96
CA ILE A 51 -8.00 9.89 -7.73
C ILE A 51 -6.93 10.15 -6.66
N GLU A 52 -6.57 9.10 -5.93
CA GLU A 52 -5.51 9.09 -4.93
C GLU A 52 -4.41 8.12 -5.37
N PHE A 53 -3.15 8.56 -5.31
CA PHE A 53 -1.99 7.76 -5.69
C PHE A 53 -1.15 7.42 -4.48
N LEU A 54 -0.75 6.15 -4.38
CA LEU A 54 0.05 5.63 -3.30
C LEU A 54 1.10 4.65 -3.84
N THR A 55 2.31 4.69 -3.29
CA THR A 55 3.37 3.73 -3.59
C THR A 55 3.94 3.22 -2.28
N LYS A 56 3.96 1.90 -2.12
CA LYS A 56 4.45 1.24 -0.91
C LYS A 56 5.33 0.06 -1.28
N ILE A 57 6.51 0.00 -0.66
CA ILE A 57 7.39 -1.16 -0.72
C ILE A 57 6.95 -2.12 0.39
N VAL A 58 6.74 -3.38 0.03
CA VAL A 58 6.31 -4.43 0.95
C VAL A 58 7.35 -5.53 0.94
N LEU A 59 7.93 -5.82 2.11
CA LEU A 59 8.75 -7.01 2.30
C LEU A 59 7.83 -8.22 2.42
N MET A 60 7.86 -9.08 1.40
CA MET A 60 7.09 -10.32 1.39
C MET A 60 7.97 -11.48 1.83
N TYR A 61 7.66 -12.07 2.97
CA TYR A 61 8.29 -13.32 3.40
C TYR A 61 7.64 -14.49 2.66
N GLN A 62 8.44 -15.40 2.13
CA GLN A 62 7.94 -16.66 1.58
C GLN A 62 7.20 -17.42 2.69
N THR A 63 5.89 -17.65 2.52
CA THR A 63 5.21 -18.68 3.29
C THR A 63 5.75 -20.02 2.84
N GLN A 64 6.42 -20.75 3.74
CA GLN A 64 6.76 -22.15 3.49
C GLN A 64 5.46 -22.88 3.19
N SER A 65 5.35 -23.43 1.98
CA SER A 65 4.26 -24.33 1.63
C SER A 65 4.28 -25.48 2.64
N TYR A 66 3.29 -25.55 3.52
CA TYR A 66 3.17 -26.68 4.43
C TYR A 66 3.11 -27.96 3.60
N PRO A 67 4.05 -28.90 3.77
CA PRO A 67 3.98 -30.16 3.06
C PRO A 67 2.80 -30.94 3.63
N PHE A 68 1.90 -31.37 2.75
CA PHE A 68 1.03 -32.52 3.03
C PHE A 68 1.87 -33.79 3.01
#